data_AF-A0A963H6C8-F1
#
_entry.id   AF-A0A963H6C8-F1
#
_cell.length_a   1.000
_cell.length_b   1.000
_cell.length_c   1.000
_cell.angle_alpha   90.00
_cell.angle_beta   90.00
_cell.angle_gamma   90.00
#
_symmetry.space_group_name_H-M   'P 1'
#
loop_
_entity.id
_entity.type
_entity.pdbx_description
1 polymer ?
#
loop_
_entity_poly.entity_id
_entity_poly.type
_entity_poly.pdbx_seq_one_letter_code
_entity_poly.pdbx_strand_id
1 'polypeptide(L)' 'NWDALYDCLTDLEWLPEGQFVVLLSGSAAREKDRITLLRLLEDACDAWQDAGTAFHVFIDPQLLAAPTAA' A
#
# COMPACT_ATOMS: atom_id res chain seq x y z
N ASN A 1 -1.89 -1.30 -13.29
CA ASN A 1 -2.42 0.09 -13.29
C ASN A 1 -2.71 0.45 -11.83
N TRP A 2 -3.11 1.68 -11.51
CA TRP A 2 -3.41 2.05 -10.11
C TRP A 2 -4.75 1.46 -9.65
N ASP A 3 -5.77 1.45 -10.51
CA ASP A 3 -7.10 0.96 -10.15
C ASP A 3 -7.09 -0.54 -9.79
N ALA A 4 -6.48 -1.39 -10.62
CA ALA A 4 -6.42 -2.83 -10.30
C ALA A 4 -5.54 -3.13 -9.08
N LEU A 5 -4.56 -2.27 -8.76
CA LEU A 5 -3.82 -2.41 -7.51
C LEU A 5 -4.74 -2.13 -6.31
N TYR A 6 -5.56 -1.09 -6.38
CA TYR A 6 -6.54 -0.77 -5.34
C TYR A 6 -7.59 -1.87 -5.18
N ASP A 7 -8.13 -2.36 -6.29
CA ASP A 7 -9.10 -3.47 -6.28
C ASP A 7 -8.48 -4.70 -5.60
N CYS A 8 -7.25 -5.09 -5.95
CA CYS A 8 -6.58 -6.21 -5.30
C CYS A 8 -6.24 -5.97 -3.82
N LEU A 9 -6.03 -4.74 -3.37
CA LEU A 9 -5.71 -4.44 -1.98
C LEU A 9 -6.96 -4.37 -1.10
N THR A 10 -8.12 -4.03 -1.68
CA THR A 10 -9.41 -3.97 -0.99
C THR A 10 -10.20 -5.27 -1.11
N ASP A 11 -9.81 -6.16 -2.03
CA ASP A 11 -10.37 -7.49 -2.20
C ASP A 11 -9.26 -8.56 -2.23
N LEU A 12 -9.10 -9.23 -1.08
CA LEU A 12 -8.15 -10.31 -0.88
C LEU A 12 -8.84 -11.68 -0.76
N GLU A 13 -10.01 -11.87 -1.38
CA GLU A 13 -10.78 -13.12 -1.31
C GLU A 13 -10.00 -14.38 -1.77
N TRP A 14 -8.92 -14.18 -2.53
CA TRP A 14 -8.03 -15.23 -3.01
C TRP A 14 -7.03 -15.72 -1.95
N LEU A 15 -6.91 -15.02 -0.82
CA LEU A 15 -6.13 -15.42 0.36
C LEU A 15 -7.05 -16.07 1.41
N PRO A 16 -6.47 -16.87 2.34
CA PRO A 16 -7.21 -17.30 3.51
C PRO A 16 -7.74 -16.11 4.32
N GLU A 17 -8.92 -16.27 4.90
CA GLU A 17 -9.49 -15.29 5.83
C GLU A 17 -8.52 -14.97 6.96
N GLY A 18 -8.41 -13.69 7.32
CA GLY A 18 -7.51 -13.27 8.38
C GLY A 18 -7.24 -11.78 8.40
N GLN A 19 -6.15 -11.43 9.07
CA GLN A 19 -5.63 -10.07 9.15
C GLN A 19 -4.41 -9.98 8.25
N PHE A 20 -4.19 -8.80 7.67
CA PHE A 20 -3.20 -8.61 6.62
C PHE A 20 -2.13 -7.62 7.05
N VAL A 21 -0.88 -7.95 6.71
CA VAL A 21 0.26 -7.05 6.85
C VAL A 21 0.95 -6.95 5.50
N VAL A 22 1.04 -5.74 4.96
CA VAL A 22 1.76 -5.42 3.74
C VAL A 22 3.09 -4.77 4.11
N LEU A 23 4.19 -5.38 3.67
CA LEU A 23 5.54 -4.83 3.82
C LEU A 23 5.99 -4.27 2.48
N LEU A 24 6.16 -2.96 2.41
CA LEU A 24 6.60 -2.27 1.21
C LEU A 24 8.06 -1.84 1.36
N SER A 25 8.92 -2.43 0.54
CA SER A 25 10.36 -2.13 0.50
C SER A 25 10.83 -1.88 -0.93
N GLY A 26 11.91 -1.13 -1.10
CA GLY A 26 12.51 -0.88 -2.41
C GLY A 26 13.00 0.55 -2.58
N SER A 27 13.47 0.85 -3.79
CA SER A 27 14.07 2.15 -4.13
C SER A 27 13.16 3.01 -5.01
N ALA A 28 13.42 4.31 -4.97
CA ALA A 28 12.59 5.40 -5.44
C ALA A 28 11.76 5.15 -6.72
N ALA A 29 10.44 5.17 -6.55
CA ALA A 29 9.52 5.56 -7.60
C ALA A 29 9.62 7.07 -7.86
N ARG A 30 9.17 7.54 -9.03
CA ARG A 30 8.98 8.97 -9.27
C ARG A 30 8.08 9.54 -8.18
N GLU A 31 8.34 10.77 -7.73
CA GLU A 31 7.61 11.38 -6.61
C GLU A 31 6.08 11.29 -6.75
N LYS A 32 5.57 11.59 -7.96
CA LYS A 32 4.14 11.48 -8.26
C LYS A 32 3.60 10.06 -8.02
N ASP A 33 4.32 9.06 -8.52
CA ASP A 33 3.90 7.66 -8.41
C ASP A 33 3.93 7.20 -6.94
N ARG A 34 4.92 7.67 -6.17
CA ARG A 34 4.99 7.43 -4.71
C ARG A 34 3.82 8.05 -3.98
N ILE A 35 3.49 9.32 -4.24
CA ILE A 35 2.36 10.00 -3.60
C ILE A 35 1.06 9.27 -3.91
N THR A 36 0.86 8.85 -5.16
CA THR A 36 -0.32 8.06 -5.55
C THR A 36 -0.37 6.72 -4.81
N LEU A 37 0.74 5.98 -4.73
CA LEU A 37 0.81 4.72 -4.00
C LEU A 37 0.47 4.90 -2.51
N LEU A 38 1.02 5.91 -1.85
CA LEU A 38 0.78 6.16 -0.43
C LEU A 38 -0.69 6.45 -0.13
N ARG A 39 -1.35 7.26 -0.97
CA ARG A 39 -2.79 7.54 -0.83
C ARG A 39 -3.64 6.29 -1.04
N LEU A 40 -3.30 5.49 -2.04
CA LEU A 40 -4.00 4.24 -2.33
C LEU A 40 -3.88 3.26 -1.15
N LEU A 41 -2.70 3.16 -0.53
CA LEU A 41 -2.48 2.32 0.64
C LEU A 41 -3.23 2.85 1.88
N GLU A 42 -3.34 4.16 2.05
CA GLU A 42 -4.15 4.81 3.09
C GLU A 42 -5.63 4.47 2.90
N ASP A 43 -6.17 4.70 1.69
CA ASP A 43 -7.56 4.38 1.35
C ASP A 43 -7.88 2.88 1.57
N ALA A 44 -6.94 1.98 1.24
CA ALA A 44 -7.10 0.55 1.49
C ALA A 44 -7.12 0.20 2.99
N CYS A 45 -6.31 0.87 3.81
CA CYS A 45 -6.35 0.68 5.27
C CYS A 45 -7.72 1.10 5.83
N ASP A 46 -8.26 2.23 5.38
CA ASP A 46 -9.55 2.74 5.80
C ASP A 46 -10.69 1.77 5.42
N ALA A 47 -10.67 1.24 4.19
CA ALA A 47 -11.67 0.27 3.73
C ALA A 47 -11.71 -1.01 4.59
N TRP A 48 -10.55 -1.55 4.95
CA TRP A 48 -10.47 -2.74 5.82
C TRP A 48 -10.82 -2.42 7.27
N GLN A 49 -10.45 -1.23 7.76
CA GLN A 49 -10.85 -0.77 9.08
C GLN A 49 -12.37 -0.67 9.21
N ASP A 50 -13.05 -0.09 8.21
CA ASP A 50 -14.50 -0.02 8.14
C ASP A 50 -15.15 -1.42 8.06
N ALA A 51 -14.48 -2.38 7.42
CA ALA A 51 -14.88 -3.79 7.38
C ALA A 51 -14.56 -4.56 8.68
N GLY A 52 -13.92 -3.93 9.68
CA GLY A 52 -13.58 -4.56 10.97
C GLY A 52 -12.41 -5.54 10.90
N THR A 53 -11.59 -5.49 9.85
CA THR A 53 -10.45 -6.37 9.64
C THR A 53 -9.14 -5.58 9.77
N ALA A 54 -8.18 -6.12 10.51
CA ALA A 54 -6.87 -5.47 10.62
C ALA A 54 -6.09 -5.60 9.30
N PHE A 55 -5.78 -4.45 8.70
CA PHE A 55 -4.93 -4.32 7.52
C PHE A 55 -3.87 -3.27 7.83
N HIS A 56 -2.60 -3.67 7.88
CA HIS A 56 -1.50 -2.79 8.24
C HIS A 56 -0.47 -2.71 7.13
N VAL A 57 -0.05 -1.49 6.82
CA VAL A 57 1.01 -1.25 5.84
C VAL A 57 2.23 -0.71 6.55
N PHE A 58 3.37 -1.38 6.40
CA PHE A 58 4.67 -0.90 6.86
C PHE A 58 5.53 -0.56 5.65
N ILE A 59 6.08 0.65 5.66
CA ILE A 59 6.85 1.19 4.56
C ILE A 59 8.29 1.38 5.02
N ASP A 60 9.22 0.85 4.23
CA ASP A 60 10.64 1.15 4.40
C ASP A 60 10.86 2.67 4.30
N PRO A 61 11.46 3.32 5.30
CA PRO A 61 11.78 4.75 5.25
C PRO A 61 12.58 5.17 4.02
N GLN A 62 13.36 4.27 3.41
CA GLN A 62 14.08 4.57 2.17
C GLN A 62 13.16 4.84 0.99
N LEU A 63 11.97 4.26 0.96
CA LEU A 63 10.96 4.53 -0.06
C LEU A 63 10.36 5.94 0.09
N LEU A 64 10.32 6.44 1.33
CA LEU A 64 9.85 7.78 1.64
C LEU A 64 10.89 8.86 1.36
N ALA A 65 12.17 8.48 1.31
CA ALA A 65 13.25 9.39 0.96
C ALA A 65 13.11 9.89 -0.49
N ALA A 66 13.51 11.15 -0.73
CA ALA A 66 13.64 11.65 -2.09
C ALA A 66 14.65 10.79 -2.86
N PRO A 67 14.43 10.51 -4.16
CA PRO A 67 15.40 9.80 -4.98
C PRO A 67 16.76 10.48 -4.83
N THR A 68 17.75 9.75 -4.33
CA THR A 68 19.13 10.24 -4.32
C THR A 68 19.53 10.38 -5.78
N ALA A 69 19.80 11.61 -6.23
CA ALA A 69 20.29 11.85 -7.59
C ALA A 69 21.56 11.02 -7.78
N ALA A 70 21.52 10.09 -8.74
CA ALA A 70 22.67 9.31 -9.19
C ALA A 70 23.64 10.19 -9.99
#